data_AF-I6YU27-F1
#
_entry.id   AF-I6YU27-F1
#
_cell.length_a   1.000
_cell.length_b   1.000
_cell.length_c   1.000
_cell.angle_alpha   90.00
_cell.angle_beta   90.00
_cell.angle_gamma   90.00
#
_symmetry.space_group_name_H-M   'P 1'
#
loop_
_entity.id
_entity.type
_entity.pdbx_description
1 polymer ?
#
loop_
_entity_poly.entity_id
_entity_poly.type
_entity_poly.pdbx_seq_one_letter_code
_entity_poly.pdbx_strand_id
1 'polypeptide(L)'
;MKRLEPYPVAVSLFFIFTIFYGICISIGLILADSGSNSIWQMHKIWLLFLPGFNGLDSLSILIGLLEVSVGSYAFGYITVPIYNYLLRDKFKKNSYQSKLIYLRFKSLFLSFAVFLILVFTLCVVYDILMPPQYSMIKIWEILLPGFKSLNFYSYLLGIVEIIIYSAYTALIISGTLNYFEKSKNAEIS
;
A
#
# COMPACT_ATOMS: atom_id res chain seq x y z
N MET A 1 -11.26 24.10 3.37
CA MET A 1 -11.34 22.66 3.72
C MET A 1 -11.59 22.54 5.21
N LYS A 2 -12.44 21.60 5.64
CA LYS A 2 -12.71 21.31 7.07
C LYS A 2 -11.45 20.71 7.70
N ARG A 3 -11.22 20.91 9.01
CA ARG A 3 -10.17 20.19 9.76
C ARG A 3 -10.36 18.69 9.53
N LEU A 4 -9.28 17.96 9.29
CA LEU A 4 -9.39 16.51 9.23
C LEU A 4 -9.77 16.00 10.61
N GLU A 5 -10.84 15.20 10.67
CA GLU A 5 -11.21 14.48 11.87
C GLU A 5 -10.34 13.21 11.97
N PRO A 6 -9.79 12.89 13.15
CA PRO A 6 -8.91 11.74 13.32
C PRO A 6 -9.65 10.41 13.11
N TYR A 7 -10.93 10.37 13.45
CA TYR A 7 -11.76 9.16 13.39
C TYR A 7 -11.85 8.52 11.99
N PRO A 8 -12.26 9.21 10.91
CA PRO A 8 -12.35 8.59 9.59
C PRO A 8 -11.00 8.10 9.05
N VAL A 9 -9.90 8.75 9.43
CA VAL A 9 -8.55 8.34 9.04
C VAL A 9 -8.10 7.09 9.81
N ALA A 10 -8.38 7.03 11.11
CA ALA A 10 -8.10 5.85 11.92
C ALA A 10 -8.86 4.61 11.41
N VAL A 11 -10.14 4.78 11.06
CA VAL A 11 -10.99 3.70 10.54
C VAL A 11 -10.48 3.21 9.19
N SER A 12 -10.06 4.09 8.28
CA SER A 12 -9.51 3.66 6.99
C SER A 12 -8.20 2.90 7.14
N LEU A 13 -7.30 3.37 8.01
CA LEU A 13 -6.05 2.66 8.35
C LEU A 13 -6.34 1.29 8.95
N PHE A 14 -7.33 1.19 9.83
CA PHE A 14 -7.75 -0.08 10.42
C PHE A 14 -8.15 -1.11 9.36
N PHE A 15 -9.00 -0.73 8.40
CA PHE A 15 -9.38 -1.65 7.33
C PHE A 15 -8.20 -2.06 6.47
N ILE A 16 -7.33 -1.12 6.09
CA ILE A 16 -6.15 -1.40 5.26
C ILE A 16 -5.22 -2.40 5.97
N PHE A 17 -4.87 -2.14 7.22
CA PHE A 17 -3.96 -3.01 7.96
C PHE A 17 -4.59 -4.35 8.31
N THR A 18 -5.89 -4.41 8.60
CA THR A 18 -6.59 -5.67 8.87
C THR A 18 -6.65 -6.55 7.62
N ILE A 19 -6.93 -5.98 6.45
CA ILE A 19 -6.91 -6.72 5.17
C ILE A 19 -5.51 -7.26 4.90
N PHE A 20 -4.49 -6.42 5.06
CA PHE A 20 -3.10 -6.81 4.82
C PHE A 20 -2.66 -7.93 5.78
N TYR A 21 -2.97 -7.79 7.07
CA TYR A 21 -2.73 -8.81 8.09
C TYR A 21 -3.43 -10.13 7.76
N GLY A 22 -4.72 -10.08 7.40
CA GLY A 22 -5.51 -11.26 7.04
C GLY A 22 -4.95 -11.99 5.81
N ILE A 23 -4.57 -11.26 4.76
CA ILE A 23 -3.94 -11.83 3.56
C ILE A 23 -2.62 -12.53 3.93
N CYS A 24 -1.75 -11.87 4.70
CA CYS A 24 -0.47 -12.44 5.11
C CYS A 24 -0.62 -13.71 5.94
N ILE A 25 -1.52 -13.73 6.93
CA ILE A 25 -1.76 -14.90 7.78
C ILE A 25 -2.40 -16.05 6.97
N SER A 26 -3.37 -15.74 6.10
CA SER A 26 -4.05 -16.75 5.26
C SER A 26 -3.07 -17.45 4.32
N ILE A 27 -2.21 -16.68 3.65
CA ILE A 27 -1.14 -17.23 2.79
C ILE A 27 -0.16 -18.07 3.61
N GLY A 28 0.20 -17.62 4.81
CA GLY A 28 1.08 -18.36 5.73
C GLY A 28 0.49 -19.72 6.15
N LEU A 29 -0.81 -19.78 6.45
CA LEU A 29 -1.51 -21.02 6.82
C LEU A 29 -1.60 -21.99 5.64
N ILE A 30 -1.92 -21.50 4.43
CA ILE A 30 -2.00 -22.32 3.22
C ILE A 30 -0.64 -22.93 2.88
N LEU A 31 0.44 -22.14 3.00
CA LEU A 31 1.79 -22.62 2.68
C LEU A 31 2.35 -23.57 3.74
N ALA A 32 1.97 -23.43 5.00
CA ALA A 32 2.33 -24.37 6.07
C ALA A 32 1.83 -25.80 5.81
N ASP A 33 0.66 -25.95 5.19
CA ASP A 33 0.06 -27.25 4.84
C ASP A 33 0.80 -27.92 3.66
N SER A 34 1.45 -27.13 2.80
CA SER A 34 2.13 -27.61 1.58
C SER A 34 3.57 -28.14 1.78
N GLY A 35 4.10 -28.17 3.01
CA GLY A 35 5.43 -28.69 3.33
C GLY A 35 6.61 -27.90 2.73
N SER A 36 6.37 -26.75 2.10
CA SER A 36 7.41 -25.89 1.53
C SER A 36 7.86 -24.84 2.55
N ASN A 37 8.69 -25.28 3.50
CA ASN A 37 9.11 -24.49 4.67
C ASN A 37 9.91 -23.20 4.36
N SER A 38 10.13 -22.85 3.09
CA SER A 38 11.01 -21.74 2.67
C SER A 38 10.35 -20.66 1.81
N ILE A 39 9.10 -20.81 1.37
CA ILE A 39 8.62 -19.95 0.26
C ILE A 39 8.17 -18.57 0.76
N TRP A 40 7.50 -18.44 1.92
CA TRP A 40 7.02 -17.16 2.47
C TRP A 40 6.81 -17.15 4.00
N GLN A 41 7.81 -16.75 4.79
CA GLN A 41 7.67 -16.62 6.27
C GLN A 41 7.36 -15.18 6.71
N MET A 42 6.52 -14.47 5.95
CA MET A 42 6.23 -13.06 6.18
C MET A 42 5.48 -12.80 7.51
N HIS A 43 4.78 -13.79 8.06
CA HIS A 43 4.19 -13.71 9.40
C HIS A 43 5.25 -13.42 10.47
N LYS A 44 6.51 -13.78 10.25
CA LYS A 44 7.60 -13.48 11.20
C LYS A 44 7.98 -12.00 11.24
N ILE A 45 7.65 -11.19 10.21
CA ILE A 45 7.81 -9.72 10.29
C ILE A 45 6.94 -9.17 11.42
N TRP A 46 5.76 -9.75 11.61
CA TRP A 46 4.87 -9.37 12.69
C TRP A 46 5.44 -9.72 14.07
N LEU A 47 6.34 -10.71 14.22
CA LEU A 47 7.08 -10.94 15.48
C LEU A 47 7.96 -9.74 15.86
N LEU A 48 8.43 -8.96 14.88
CA LEU A 48 9.27 -7.78 15.13
C LEU A 48 8.45 -6.58 15.60
N PHE A 49 7.20 -6.47 15.13
CA PHE A 49 6.32 -5.33 15.40
C PHE A 49 5.31 -5.58 16.52
N LEU A 50 4.98 -6.86 16.79
CA LEU A 50 3.99 -7.26 17.79
C LEU A 50 4.66 -8.07 18.91
N PRO A 51 4.88 -7.48 20.10
CA PRO A 51 5.47 -8.17 21.23
C PRO A 51 4.63 -9.34 21.75
N GLY A 52 3.33 -9.41 21.43
CA GLY A 52 2.42 -10.48 21.85
C GLY A 52 2.20 -11.61 20.83
N PHE A 53 2.72 -11.48 19.61
CA PHE A 53 2.55 -12.47 18.56
C PHE A 53 3.64 -13.55 18.71
N ASN A 54 3.27 -14.84 18.77
CA ASN A 54 4.25 -15.93 18.93
C ASN A 54 4.21 -16.97 17.79
N GLY A 55 3.46 -16.73 16.70
CA GLY A 55 3.41 -17.61 15.54
C GLY A 55 2.00 -17.81 14.97
N LEU A 56 1.78 -18.92 14.27
CA LEU A 56 0.52 -19.25 13.59
C LEU A 56 -0.57 -19.84 14.51
N ASP A 57 -0.39 -19.79 15.83
CA ASP A 57 -1.40 -20.25 16.78
C ASP A 57 -2.65 -19.35 16.77
N SER A 58 -3.82 -19.95 17.02
CA SER A 58 -5.11 -19.23 17.01
C SER A 58 -5.16 -18.04 17.96
N LEU A 59 -4.56 -18.18 19.16
CA LEU A 59 -4.43 -17.08 20.13
C LEU A 59 -3.49 -15.97 19.65
N SER A 60 -2.35 -16.33 19.07
CA SER A 60 -1.40 -15.37 18.49
C SER A 60 -2.04 -14.58 17.35
N ILE A 61 -2.84 -15.24 16.50
CA ILE A 61 -3.56 -14.58 15.40
C ILE A 61 -4.57 -13.56 15.94
N LEU A 62 -5.29 -13.89 17.02
CA LEU A 62 -6.27 -13.00 17.64
C LEU A 62 -5.60 -11.80 18.32
N ILE A 63 -4.52 -12.03 19.06
CA ILE A 63 -3.70 -10.98 19.69
C ILE A 63 -3.15 -10.06 18.61
N GLY A 64 -2.67 -10.62 17.50
CA GLY A 64 -2.14 -9.84 16.40
C GLY A 64 -3.18 -8.92 15.75
N LEU A 65 -4.41 -9.42 15.57
CA LEU A 65 -5.51 -8.61 15.04
C LEU A 65 -5.91 -7.47 15.99
N LEU A 66 -5.89 -7.71 17.31
CA LEU A 66 -6.18 -6.70 18.32
C LEU A 66 -5.12 -5.59 18.30
N GLU A 67 -3.84 -5.97 18.26
CA GLU A 67 -2.73 -5.02 18.27
C GLU A 67 -2.63 -4.21 16.97
N VAL A 68 -2.90 -4.83 15.81
CA VAL A 68 -3.07 -4.10 14.54
C VAL A 68 -4.21 -3.09 14.62
N SER A 69 -5.32 -3.45 15.27
CA SER A 69 -6.43 -2.53 15.50
C SER A 69 -5.99 -1.33 16.33
N VAL A 70 -5.43 -1.58 17.52
CA VAL A 70 -4.99 -0.52 18.44
C VAL A 70 -3.94 0.38 17.77
N GLY A 71 -2.97 -0.19 17.06
CA GLY A 71 -1.94 0.55 16.33
C GLY A 71 -2.52 1.46 15.25
N SER A 72 -3.52 1.00 14.50
CA SER A 72 -4.20 1.79 13.46
C SER A 72 -4.88 3.03 14.04
N TYR A 73 -5.61 2.84 15.14
CA TYR A 73 -6.28 3.95 15.82
C TYR A 73 -5.27 4.91 16.45
N ALA A 74 -4.25 4.41 17.15
CA ALA A 74 -3.20 5.23 17.72
C ALA A 74 -2.51 6.09 16.65
N PHE A 75 -2.13 5.49 15.51
CA PHE A 75 -1.47 6.20 14.42
C PHE A 75 -2.34 7.32 13.83
N GLY A 76 -3.64 7.07 13.61
CA GLY A 76 -4.59 8.07 13.14
C GLY A 76 -4.75 9.23 14.11
N TYR A 77 -4.89 8.95 15.41
CA TYR A 77 -5.04 9.96 16.45
C TYR A 77 -3.77 10.76 16.74
N ILE A 78 -2.59 10.25 16.41
CA ILE A 78 -1.32 10.99 16.53
C ILE A 78 -1.05 11.83 15.27
N THR A 79 -1.20 11.23 14.09
CA THR A 79 -0.80 11.86 12.82
C THR A 79 -1.74 13.00 12.43
N VAL A 80 -3.05 12.87 12.66
CA VAL A 80 -4.04 13.88 12.23
C VAL A 80 -3.89 15.21 12.98
N PRO A 81 -3.70 15.24 14.31
CA PRO A 81 -3.38 16.48 15.02
C PRO A 81 -2.10 17.13 14.52
N ILE A 82 -1.04 16.34 14.29
CA ILE A 82 0.24 16.84 13.75
C ILE A 82 0.03 17.45 12.35
N TYR A 83 -0.67 16.74 11.47
CA TYR A 83 -1.00 17.22 10.13
C TYR A 83 -1.81 18.53 10.17
N ASN A 84 -2.86 18.57 10.99
CA ASN A 84 -3.69 19.75 11.18
C ASN A 84 -2.88 20.94 11.75
N TYR A 85 -1.92 20.67 12.63
CA TYR A 85 -1.01 21.67 13.17
C TYR A 85 -0.07 22.22 12.09
N LEU A 86 0.59 21.35 11.33
CA LEU A 86 1.52 21.73 10.25
C LEU A 86 0.86 22.55 9.13
N LEU A 87 -0.43 22.32 8.89
CA LEU A 87 -1.18 22.99 7.83
C LEU A 87 -2.03 24.16 8.31
N ARG A 88 -2.01 24.47 9.61
CA ARG A 88 -2.79 25.55 10.23
C ARG A 88 -2.72 26.86 9.44
N ASP A 89 -1.53 27.22 8.98
CA ASP A 89 -1.30 28.49 8.27
C ASP A 89 -1.65 28.44 6.78
N LYS A 90 -1.50 27.28 6.12
CA LYS A 90 -1.95 27.09 4.73
C LYS A 90 -3.47 27.10 4.61
N PHE A 91 -4.19 26.59 5.62
CA PHE A 91 -5.65 26.58 5.63
C PHE A 91 -6.26 27.98 5.65
N LYS A 92 -5.56 28.97 6.23
CA LYS A 92 -6.02 30.36 6.26
C LYS A 92 -5.97 31.04 4.89
N LYS A 93 -5.16 30.51 3.95
CA LYS A 93 -4.88 31.17 2.66
C LYS A 93 -5.60 30.56 1.45
N ASN A 94 -6.11 29.32 1.55
CA ASN A 94 -6.59 28.58 0.38
C ASN A 94 -8.08 28.20 0.46
N SER A 95 -8.91 28.99 -0.24
CA SER A 95 -10.24 28.60 -0.69
C SER A 95 -10.08 27.66 -1.89
N TYR A 96 -10.04 26.36 -1.64
CA TYR A 96 -10.04 25.35 -2.71
C TYR A 96 -11.42 25.29 -3.36
N GLN A 97 -11.53 25.87 -4.55
CA GLN A 97 -12.62 25.60 -5.47
C GLN A 97 -12.31 24.25 -6.13
N SER A 98 -13.14 23.25 -5.88
CA SER A 98 -13.11 21.97 -6.57
C SER A 98 -13.52 22.19 -8.02
N LYS A 99 -12.59 22.66 -8.84
CA LYS A 99 -12.74 22.68 -10.29
C LYS A 99 -12.90 21.23 -10.72
N LEU A 100 -13.86 20.94 -11.59
CA LEU A 100 -13.91 19.65 -12.31
C LEU A 100 -12.55 19.46 -12.98
N ILE A 101 -11.80 18.46 -12.52
CA ILE A 101 -10.45 18.18 -13.00
C ILE A 101 -10.60 17.14 -14.09
N TYR A 102 -10.44 17.58 -15.34
CA TYR A 102 -10.14 16.64 -16.42
C TYR A 102 -8.84 15.92 -16.06
N LEU A 103 -8.93 14.63 -15.76
CA LEU A 103 -7.82 13.84 -15.26
C LEU A 103 -6.85 13.58 -16.42
N ARG A 104 -5.83 14.43 -16.49
CA ARG A 104 -4.78 14.31 -17.49
C ARG A 104 -3.97 13.05 -17.23
N PHE A 105 -3.96 12.14 -18.19
CA PHE A 105 -3.18 10.89 -18.16
C PHE A 105 -1.76 11.07 -17.60
N LYS A 106 -1.03 12.10 -18.07
CA LYS A 106 0.34 12.40 -17.63
C LYS A 106 0.49 12.54 -16.11
N SER A 107 -0.49 13.17 -15.44
CA SER A 107 -0.43 13.38 -13.99
C SER A 107 -0.67 12.09 -13.22
N LEU A 108 -1.62 11.27 -13.67
CA LEU A 108 -1.91 9.98 -13.06
C LEU A 108 -0.76 9.00 -13.26
N PHE A 109 -0.25 8.91 -14.49
CA PHE A 109 0.91 8.09 -14.83
C PHE A 109 2.11 8.42 -13.95
N LEU A 110 2.49 9.70 -13.85
CA LEU A 110 3.65 10.10 -13.05
C LEU A 110 3.46 9.78 -11.57
N SER A 111 2.25 9.99 -11.04
CA SER A 111 1.94 9.71 -9.63
C SER A 111 2.05 8.22 -9.32
N PHE A 112 1.46 7.36 -10.16
CA PHE A 112 1.54 5.90 -10.01
C PHE A 112 2.96 5.38 -10.22
N ALA A 113 3.66 5.85 -11.24
CA ALA A 113 5.02 5.43 -11.54
C ALA A 113 5.98 5.76 -10.38
N VAL A 114 5.96 7.00 -9.87
CA VAL A 114 6.82 7.39 -8.74
C VAL A 114 6.48 6.59 -7.49
N PHE A 115 5.19 6.41 -7.19
CA PHE A 115 4.75 5.65 -6.03
C PHE A 115 5.20 4.18 -6.09
N LEU A 116 4.94 3.50 -7.22
CA LEU A 116 5.29 2.09 -7.37
C LEU A 116 6.80 1.87 -7.42
N ILE A 117 7.56 2.75 -8.08
CA ILE A 117 9.03 2.68 -8.09
C ILE A 117 9.57 2.84 -6.66
N LEU A 118 9.03 3.78 -5.87
CA LEU A 118 9.46 3.98 -4.49
C LEU A 118 9.20 2.74 -3.63
N VAL A 119 7.99 2.17 -3.70
CA VAL A 119 7.65 0.95 -2.96
C VAL A 119 8.53 -0.21 -3.39
N PHE A 120 8.70 -0.44 -4.69
CA PHE A 120 9.58 -1.48 -5.22
C PHE A 120 11.03 -1.31 -4.74
N THR A 121 11.57 -0.10 -4.81
CA THR A 121 12.94 0.19 -4.35
C THR A 121 13.08 -0.09 -2.86
N LEU A 122 12.13 0.34 -2.03
CA LEU A 122 12.13 0.07 -0.60
C LEU A 122 12.07 -1.44 -0.31
N CYS A 123 11.26 -2.20 -1.06
CA CYS A 123 11.22 -3.65 -0.94
C CYS A 123 12.55 -4.32 -1.31
N VAL A 124 13.20 -3.88 -2.40
CA VAL A 124 14.50 -4.43 -2.82
C VAL A 124 15.58 -4.13 -1.80
N VAL A 125 15.61 -2.91 -1.26
CA VAL A 125 16.55 -2.54 -0.18
C VAL A 125 16.28 -3.36 1.08
N TYR A 126 15.01 -3.57 1.44
CA TYR A 126 14.62 -4.40 2.57
C TYR A 126 15.10 -5.85 2.41
N ASP A 127 14.95 -6.43 1.21
CA ASP A 127 15.39 -7.78 0.90
C ASP A 127 16.91 -7.96 0.94
N ILE A 128 17.68 -6.88 0.73
CA ILE A 128 19.15 -6.89 0.90
C ILE A 128 19.53 -6.86 2.39
N LEU A 129 18.77 -6.13 3.21
CA LEU A 129 19.04 -5.96 4.64
C LEU A 129 18.57 -7.15 5.47
N MET A 130 17.54 -7.87 5.02
CA MET A 130 16.89 -8.92 5.79
C MET A 130 17.27 -10.33 5.33
N PRO A 131 17.26 -11.32 6.24
CA PRO A 131 17.53 -12.72 5.89
C PRO A 131 16.55 -13.23 4.81
N PRO A 132 16.96 -14.20 3.96
CA PRO A 132 16.16 -14.70 2.83
C PRO A 132 14.79 -15.27 3.23
N GLN A 133 14.59 -15.59 4.52
CA GLN A 133 13.32 -16.03 5.09
C GLN A 133 12.22 -14.95 5.05
N TYR A 134 12.61 -13.67 4.97
CA TYR A 134 11.74 -12.49 4.93
C TYR A 134 11.68 -11.83 3.56
N SER A 135 12.23 -12.47 2.53
CA SER A 135 12.41 -11.84 1.22
C SER A 135 11.08 -11.72 0.47
N MET A 136 10.79 -10.50 -0.01
CA MET A 136 9.67 -10.18 -0.89
C MET A 136 9.93 -10.56 -2.35
N ILE A 137 11.16 -10.98 -2.68
CA ILE A 137 11.63 -11.22 -4.05
C ILE A 137 10.70 -12.13 -4.84
N LYS A 138 10.11 -13.13 -4.17
CA LYS A 138 9.23 -14.11 -4.80
C LYS A 138 7.89 -13.52 -5.29
N ILE A 139 7.38 -12.43 -4.67
CA ILE A 139 6.09 -11.82 -5.05
C ILE A 139 6.38 -11.02 -6.30
N TRP A 140 7.51 -10.32 -6.28
CA TRP A 140 8.01 -9.61 -7.44
C TRP A 140 8.34 -10.56 -8.59
N GLU A 141 8.92 -11.74 -8.36
CA GLU A 141 9.11 -12.75 -9.42
C GLU A 141 7.79 -13.19 -10.08
N ILE A 142 6.70 -13.28 -9.31
CA ILE A 142 5.37 -13.64 -9.84
C ILE A 142 4.73 -12.45 -10.57
N LEU A 143 4.88 -11.25 -10.03
CA LEU A 143 4.24 -10.04 -10.53
C LEU A 143 4.99 -9.42 -11.72
N LEU A 144 6.31 -9.61 -11.77
CA LEU A 144 7.25 -9.06 -12.74
C LEU A 144 8.01 -10.22 -13.39
N PRO A 145 7.55 -10.77 -14.53
CA PRO A 145 8.14 -11.96 -15.14
C PRO A 145 9.61 -11.76 -15.55
N GLY A 146 10.05 -10.53 -15.79
CA GLY A 146 11.45 -10.18 -16.08
C GLY A 146 12.34 -10.09 -14.83
N PHE A 147 11.76 -10.00 -13.63
CA PHE A 147 12.49 -9.89 -12.37
C PHE A 147 12.73 -11.28 -11.78
N LYS A 148 13.95 -11.82 -11.94
CA LYS A 148 14.28 -13.20 -11.52
C LYS A 148 15.30 -13.31 -10.38
N SER A 149 15.93 -12.21 -9.97
CA SER A 149 16.98 -12.24 -8.95
C SER A 149 17.28 -10.86 -8.37
N LEU A 150 17.94 -10.85 -7.21
CA LEU A 150 18.54 -9.66 -6.58
C LEU A 150 19.83 -9.24 -7.32
N ASN A 151 19.70 -8.92 -8.60
CA ASN A 151 20.81 -8.37 -9.39
C ASN A 151 20.44 -6.97 -9.89
N PHE A 152 21.45 -6.11 -10.07
CA PHE A 152 21.26 -4.74 -10.54
C PHE A 152 20.54 -4.69 -11.91
N TYR A 153 20.82 -5.67 -12.78
CA TYR A 153 20.16 -5.80 -14.07
C TYR A 153 18.67 -6.16 -13.94
N SER A 154 18.33 -7.12 -13.08
CA SER A 154 16.94 -7.49 -12.82
C SER A 154 16.17 -6.34 -12.17
N TYR A 155 16.81 -5.57 -11.28
CA TYR A 155 16.22 -4.37 -10.70
C TYR A 155 15.84 -3.32 -11.75
N LEU A 156 16.73 -3.03 -12.72
CA LEU A 156 16.42 -2.13 -13.84
C LEU A 156 15.26 -2.64 -14.69
N LEU A 157 15.22 -3.95 -14.99
CA LEU A 157 14.09 -4.56 -15.69
C LEU A 157 12.78 -4.41 -14.91
N GLY A 158 12.82 -4.62 -13.60
CA GLY A 158 11.64 -4.44 -12.73
C GLY A 158 11.11 -3.01 -12.76
N ILE A 159 11.99 -1.99 -12.76
CA ILE A 159 11.57 -0.59 -12.91
C ILE A 159 10.86 -0.36 -14.26
N VAL A 160 11.41 -0.91 -15.35
CA VAL A 160 10.81 -0.75 -16.69
C VAL A 160 9.41 -1.38 -16.73
N GLU A 161 9.25 -2.59 -16.20
CA GLU A 161 7.95 -3.25 -16.13
C GLU A 161 6.95 -2.47 -15.26
N ILE A 162 7.38 -1.94 -14.10
CA ILE A 162 6.55 -1.09 -13.25
C ILE A 162 6.08 0.17 -13.99
N ILE A 163 6.95 0.79 -14.79
CA ILE A 163 6.56 1.95 -15.60
C ILE A 163 5.48 1.57 -16.62
N ILE A 164 5.61 0.41 -17.26
CA ILE A 164 4.61 -0.10 -18.21
C ILE A 164 3.27 -0.36 -17.51
N TYR A 165 3.29 -1.04 -16.36
CA TYR A 165 2.08 -1.27 -15.56
C TYR A 165 1.43 0.04 -15.09
N SER A 166 2.23 1.01 -14.66
CA SER A 166 1.75 2.33 -14.25
C SER A 166 1.06 3.08 -15.40
N ALA A 167 1.60 2.98 -16.62
CA ALA A 167 0.98 3.55 -17.81
C ALA A 167 -0.36 2.87 -18.13
N TYR A 168 -0.39 1.53 -18.07
CA TYR A 168 -1.62 0.75 -18.28
C TYR A 168 -2.72 1.14 -17.28
N THR A 169 -2.41 1.17 -15.98
CA THR A 169 -3.36 1.54 -14.93
C THR A 169 -3.83 2.99 -15.08
N ALA A 170 -2.93 3.92 -15.40
CA ALA A 170 -3.28 5.33 -15.60
C ALA A 170 -4.21 5.53 -16.82
N LEU A 171 -4.03 4.75 -17.90
CA LEU A 171 -4.92 4.79 -19.06
C LEU A 171 -6.34 4.34 -18.68
N ILE A 172 -6.46 3.21 -17.97
CA ILE A 172 -7.77 2.68 -17.55
C ILE A 172 -8.48 3.70 -16.64
N ILE A 173 -7.80 4.15 -15.58
CA ILE A 173 -8.41 5.05 -14.59
C ILE A 173 -8.80 6.40 -15.23
N SER A 174 -7.91 7.00 -16.03
CA SER A 174 -8.23 8.26 -16.70
C SER A 174 -9.39 8.10 -17.70
N GLY A 175 -9.41 7.00 -18.46
CA GLY A 175 -10.50 6.70 -19.41
C GLY A 175 -11.84 6.53 -18.70
N THR A 176 -11.89 5.70 -17.66
CA THR A 176 -13.11 5.43 -16.90
C THR A 176 -13.65 6.70 -16.22
N LEU A 177 -12.79 7.47 -15.55
CA LEU A 177 -13.22 8.68 -14.85
C LEU A 177 -13.69 9.78 -15.82
N ASN A 178 -12.96 9.98 -16.92
CA ASN A 178 -13.39 10.94 -17.94
C ASN A 178 -14.70 10.53 -18.63
N TYR A 179 -14.95 9.22 -18.80
CA TYR A 179 -16.22 8.71 -19.34
C TYR A 179 -17.41 9.01 -18.42
N PHE A 180 -17.28 8.73 -17.12
CA PHE A 180 -18.33 9.01 -16.14
C PHE A 180 -18.59 10.52 -15.96
N GLU A 181 -17.54 11.35 -15.99
CA GLU A 181 -17.71 12.81 -15.96
C GLU A 181 -18.46 13.32 -17.20
N LYS A 182 -18.16 12.77 -18.39
CA LYS A 182 -18.89 13.13 -19.62
C LYS A 182 -20.37 12.75 -19.54
N SER A 183 -20.70 11.58 -18.98
CA SER A 183 -22.09 11.14 -18.81
C SER A 183 -22.89 12.09 -17.91
N LYS A 184 -22.30 12.50 -16.78
CA LYS A 184 -22.97 13.38 -15.82
C LYS A 184 -23.29 14.76 -16.40
N ASN A 185 -22.43 15.27 -17.28
CA ASN A 185 -22.65 16.54 -17.96
C ASN A 185 -23.76 16.46 -19.03
N ALA A 186 -23.96 15.30 -19.65
CA ALA A 186 -25.03 15.08 -20.64
C ALA A 186 -26.42 14.89 -20.01
N GLU A 187 -26.47 14.55 -18.72
CA GLU A 187 -27.71 14.36 -17.95
C GLU A 187 -28.25 15.67 -17.35
N ILE A 188 -27.39 16.70 -17.27
CA ILE A 188 -27.71 18.02 -16.68
C ILE A 188 -28.04 19.07 -17.77
N SER A 189 -27.78 18.76 -19.05
CA SER A 189 -28.09 19.60 -20.22
C SER A 189 -29.40 19.21 -20.88
#